data_AF-A0A075FZQ5-F1
#
_entry.id   AF-A0A075FZQ5-F1
#
_cell.length_a   1.000
_cell.length_b   1.000
_cell.length_c   1.000
_cell.angle_alpha   90.00
_cell.angle_beta   90.00
_cell.angle_gamma   90.00
#
_symmetry.space_group_name_H-M   'P 1'
#
loop_
_entity.id
_entity.type
_entity.pdbx_description
1 polymer ?
#
loop_
_entity_poly.entity_id
_entity_poly.type
_entity_poly.pdbx_seq_one_letter_code
_entity_poly.pdbx_strand_id
1 'polypeptide(L)'
;MGEKERLEDEEKERLQEEERIKIQKEKDRALKERFKSVVEMLKETYYPGHATTARRVIERHLIREFGLKPRQATYHGAAIIQLLQDYELIQPLPEVDANGQPFTKKKGPLLKINIRKLQAYKT
;
A
#
# COMPACT_ATOMS: atom_id res chain seq x y z
N MET A 1 -43.71 -18.82 0.61
CA MET A 1 -42.48 -18.86 -0.20
C MET A 1 -42.24 -20.28 -0.63
N GLY A 2 -42.17 -20.50 -1.95
CA GLY A 2 -42.04 -21.84 -2.53
C GLY A 2 -40.64 -22.42 -2.34
N GLU A 3 -40.51 -23.74 -2.34
CA GLU A 3 -39.22 -24.44 -2.25
C GLU A 3 -38.26 -24.05 -3.38
N LYS A 4 -38.78 -23.75 -4.58
CA LYS A 4 -38.03 -23.18 -5.71
C LYS A 4 -37.46 -21.79 -5.43
N GLU A 5 -38.23 -20.94 -4.75
CA GLU A 5 -37.85 -19.55 -4.45
C GLU A 5 -36.67 -19.53 -3.46
N ARG A 6 -36.69 -20.44 -2.47
CA ARG A 6 -35.58 -20.64 -1.52
C ARG A 6 -34.31 -21.16 -2.18
N LEU A 7 -34.44 -22.10 -3.12
CA LEU A 7 -33.29 -22.64 -3.87
C LEU A 7 -32.66 -21.58 -4.79
N GLU A 8 -33.47 -20.72 -5.43
CA GLU A 8 -32.98 -19.62 -6.25
C GLU A 8 -32.26 -18.53 -5.44
N ASP A 9 -32.73 -18.25 -4.22
CA ASP A 9 -32.08 -17.28 -3.33
C ASP A 9 -30.77 -17.83 -2.75
N GLU A 10 -30.73 -19.11 -2.34
CA GLU A 10 -29.49 -19.79 -1.92
C GLU A 10 -28.46 -19.84 -3.07
N GLU A 11 -28.89 -20.11 -4.30
CA GLU A 11 -28.00 -20.12 -5.47
C GLU A 11 -27.42 -18.71 -5.77
N LYS A 12 -28.25 -17.66 -5.69
CA LYS A 12 -27.79 -16.27 -5.83
C LYS A 12 -26.79 -15.88 -4.75
N GLU A 13 -27.02 -16.26 -3.49
CA GLU A 13 -26.09 -15.99 -2.39
C GLU A 13 -24.74 -16.67 -2.62
N ARG A 14 -24.74 -17.94 -3.05
CA ARG A 14 -23.51 -18.68 -3.38
C ARG A 14 -22.73 -18.04 -4.53
N LEU A 15 -23.42 -17.60 -5.58
CA LEU A 15 -22.78 -16.90 -6.71
C LEU A 15 -22.14 -15.57 -6.28
N GLN A 16 -22.82 -14.80 -5.43
CA GLN A 16 -22.28 -13.55 -4.87
C GLN A 16 -21.07 -13.79 -3.97
N GLU A 17 -21.09 -14.85 -3.16
CA GLU A 17 -19.96 -15.28 -2.32
C GLU A 17 -18.73 -15.63 -3.19
N GLU A 18 -18.93 -16.45 -4.24
CA GLU A 18 -17.87 -16.81 -5.17
C GLU A 18 -17.26 -15.61 -5.90
N GLU A 19 -18.10 -14.67 -6.31
CA GLU A 19 -17.66 -13.44 -6.98
C GLU A 19 -16.86 -12.55 -6.02
N ARG A 20 -17.31 -12.39 -4.77
CA ARG A 20 -16.56 -11.67 -3.73
C ARG A 20 -15.20 -12.30 -3.48
N ILE A 21 -15.12 -13.63 -3.39
CA ILE A 21 -13.86 -14.36 -3.21
C ILE A 21 -12.93 -14.13 -4.41
N LYS A 22 -13.43 -14.19 -5.64
CA LYS A 22 -12.63 -13.92 -6.85
C LYS A 22 -12.08 -12.50 -6.85
N ILE A 23 -12.93 -11.51 -6.58
CA ILE A 23 -12.54 -10.10 -6.49
C ILE A 23 -11.48 -9.89 -5.41
N GLN A 24 -11.63 -10.51 -4.24
CA GLN A 24 -10.66 -10.37 -3.15
C GLN A 24 -9.31 -10.97 -3.54
N LYS A 25 -9.29 -12.16 -4.14
CA LYS A 25 -8.05 -12.79 -4.64
C LYS A 25 -7.33 -11.92 -5.66
N GLU A 26 -8.07 -11.29 -6.57
CA GLU A 26 -7.49 -10.38 -7.56
C GLU A 26 -6.91 -9.12 -6.91
N LYS A 27 -7.62 -8.53 -5.94
CA LYS A 27 -7.13 -7.40 -5.14
C LYS A 27 -5.84 -7.75 -4.40
N ASP A 28 -5.78 -8.91 -3.77
CA ASP A 28 -4.61 -9.36 -3.02
C ASP A 28 -3.42 -9.61 -3.95
N ARG A 29 -3.67 -10.19 -5.13
CA ARG A 29 -2.64 -10.36 -6.17
C ARG A 29 -2.09 -9.01 -6.62
N ALA A 30 -2.96 -8.09 -6.98
CA ALA A 30 -2.57 -6.75 -7.42
C ALA A 30 -1.81 -5.99 -6.31
N LEU A 31 -2.20 -6.15 -5.04
CA LEU A 31 -1.50 -5.57 -3.90
C LEU A 31 -0.08 -6.12 -3.76
N LYS A 32 0.10 -7.44 -3.88
CA LYS A 32 1.43 -8.08 -3.82
C LYS A 32 2.34 -7.62 -4.95
N GLU A 33 1.83 -7.58 -6.18
CA GLU A 33 2.60 -7.12 -7.35
C GLU A 33 3.04 -5.65 -7.19
N ARG A 34 2.13 -4.77 -6.75
CA ARG A 34 2.45 -3.37 -6.48
C ARG A 34 3.44 -3.21 -5.32
N PHE A 35 3.26 -3.96 -4.24
CA PHE A 35 4.16 -3.93 -3.10
C PHE A 35 5.59 -4.32 -3.51
N LYS A 36 5.72 -5.42 -4.26
CA LYS A 36 7.01 -5.88 -4.78
C LYS A 36 7.70 -4.82 -5.65
N SER A 37 6.96 -4.28 -6.62
CA SER A 37 7.48 -3.22 -7.51
C SER A 37 7.88 -1.96 -6.73
N VAL A 38 7.10 -1.57 -5.71
CA VAL A 38 7.45 -0.44 -4.84
C VAL A 38 8.72 -0.74 -4.05
N VAL A 39 8.89 -1.93 -3.48
CA VAL A 39 10.11 -2.29 -2.74
C VAL A 39 11.34 -2.23 -3.65
N GLU A 40 11.25 -2.74 -4.88
CA GLU A 40 12.34 -2.67 -5.87
C GLU A 40 12.68 -1.21 -6.22
N MET A 41 11.68 -0.39 -6.54
CA MET A 41 11.88 1.03 -6.78
C MET A 41 12.50 1.76 -5.58
N LEU A 42 12.08 1.45 -4.35
CA LEU A 42 12.66 2.04 -3.14
C LEU A 42 14.13 1.64 -2.97
N LYS A 43 14.51 0.41 -3.29
CA LYS A 43 15.90 -0.06 -3.26
C LYS A 43 16.79 0.67 -4.27
N GLU A 44 16.27 0.97 -5.45
CA GLU A 44 16.97 1.71 -6.50
C GLU A 44 17.08 3.20 -6.20
N THR A 45 16.06 3.77 -5.56
CA THR A 45 15.96 5.22 -5.32
C THR A 45 16.78 5.67 -4.11
N TYR A 46 16.86 4.87 -3.05
CA TYR A 46 17.32 5.34 -1.74
C TYR A 46 18.66 4.76 -1.29
N TYR A 47 19.52 5.67 -0.82
CA TYR A 47 20.84 5.39 -0.25
C TYR A 47 20.93 5.84 1.21
N PRO A 48 21.87 5.29 2.02
CA PRO A 48 22.04 5.65 3.43
C PRO A 48 22.06 7.17 3.66
N GLY A 49 21.19 7.67 4.55
CA GLY A 49 21.11 9.10 4.90
C GLY A 49 20.02 9.91 4.19
N HIS A 50 19.24 9.29 3.30
CA HIS A 50 18.17 9.98 2.57
C HIS A 50 16.87 10.08 3.42
N ALA A 51 16.43 11.29 3.76
CA ALA A 51 15.15 11.55 4.42
C ALA A 51 14.20 12.28 3.44
N THR A 52 13.15 11.60 2.98
CA THR A 52 12.19 12.17 2.02
C THR A 52 10.75 11.77 2.33
N THR A 53 9.83 12.37 1.59
CA THR A 53 8.43 11.97 1.55
C THR A 53 8.26 10.70 0.69
N ALA A 54 8.61 9.53 1.23
CA ALA A 54 8.44 8.24 0.54
C ALA A 54 7.02 8.06 -0.03
N ARG A 55 6.00 8.62 0.62
CA ARG A 55 4.61 8.64 0.15
C ARG A 55 4.43 9.20 -1.25
N ARG A 56 5.00 10.37 -1.55
CA ARG A 56 4.83 11.02 -2.88
C ARG A 56 5.52 10.21 -3.97
N VAL A 57 6.65 9.58 -3.63
CA VAL A 57 7.43 8.72 -4.54
C VAL A 57 6.64 7.45 -4.84
N ILE A 58 6.08 6.80 -3.82
CA ILE A 58 5.20 5.63 -3.97
C ILE A 58 3.97 5.97 -4.83
N GLU A 59 3.27 7.06 -4.52
CA GLU A 59 2.09 7.48 -5.30
C GLU A 59 2.44 7.74 -6.78
N ARG A 60 3.58 8.41 -7.05
CA ARG A 60 4.04 8.64 -8.43
C ARG A 60 4.41 7.35 -9.15
N HIS A 61 5.06 6.43 -8.45
CA HIS A 61 5.40 5.10 -8.98
C HIS A 61 4.14 4.34 -9.39
N LEU A 62 3.13 4.33 -8.52
CA LEU A 62 1.85 3.69 -8.79
C LEU A 62 1.10 4.30 -10.00
N ILE A 63 1.20 5.61 -10.20
CA ILE A 63 0.60 6.27 -11.37
C ILE A 63 1.35 5.85 -12.65
N ARG A 64 2.69 5.80 -12.60
CA ARG A 64 3.53 5.54 -13.78
C ARG A 64 3.50 4.07 -14.19
N GLU A 65 3.78 3.16 -13.25
CA GLU A 65 3.95 1.74 -13.55
C GLU A 65 2.62 0.99 -13.65
N PHE A 66 1.59 1.43 -12.92
CA PHE A 66 0.31 0.73 -12.85
C PHE A 66 -0.86 1.54 -13.44
N GLY A 67 -0.58 2.69 -14.05
CA GLY A 67 -1.60 3.52 -14.71
C GLY A 67 -2.71 4.04 -13.79
N LEU A 68 -2.47 4.08 -12.47
CA LEU A 68 -3.50 4.47 -11.51
C LEU A 68 -3.83 5.96 -11.63
N LYS A 69 -5.12 6.31 -11.48
CA LYS A 69 -5.52 7.71 -11.32
C LYS A 69 -5.00 8.25 -9.98
N PRO A 70 -4.76 9.57 -9.84
CA PRO A 70 -4.21 10.14 -8.60
C PRO A 70 -4.93 9.73 -7.32
N ARG A 71 -6.28 9.73 -7.32
CA ARG A 71 -7.08 9.28 -6.16
C ARG A 71 -6.87 7.80 -5.83
N GLN A 72 -6.78 6.96 -6.84
CA GLN A 72 -6.52 5.52 -6.66
C GLN A 72 -5.09 5.29 -6.15
N ALA A 73 -4.11 6.04 -6.67
CA ALA A 73 -2.74 5.97 -6.20
C ALA A 73 -2.61 6.39 -4.73
N THR A 74 -3.35 7.41 -4.27
CA THR A 74 -3.40 7.77 -2.85
C THR A 74 -3.98 6.65 -1.99
N TYR A 75 -5.10 6.05 -2.41
CA TYR A 75 -5.75 4.97 -1.66
C TYR A 75 -4.87 3.71 -1.59
N HIS A 76 -4.39 3.22 -2.73
CA HIS A 76 -3.53 2.04 -2.79
C HIS A 76 -2.13 2.31 -2.21
N GLY A 77 -1.61 3.53 -2.36
CA GLY A 77 -0.36 3.96 -1.76
C GLY A 77 -0.41 3.92 -0.24
N ALA A 78 -1.53 4.28 0.38
CA ALA A 78 -1.71 4.17 1.83
C ALA A 78 -1.62 2.71 2.31
N ALA A 79 -2.27 1.78 1.59
CA ALA A 79 -2.19 0.35 1.92
C ALA A 79 -0.76 -0.21 1.79
N ILE A 80 -0.02 0.21 0.75
CA ILE A 80 1.38 -0.19 0.57
C ILE A 80 2.28 0.41 1.65
N ILE A 81 2.08 1.68 2.03
CA ILE A 81 2.82 2.32 3.11
C ILE A 81 2.61 1.56 4.42
N GLN A 82 1.37 1.16 4.72
CA GLN A 82 1.09 0.35 5.90
C GLN A 82 1.87 -0.96 5.87
N LEU A 83 1.83 -1.71 4.76
CA LEU A 83 2.62 -2.95 4.62
C LEU A 83 4.13 -2.72 4.80
N LEU A 84 4.67 -1.64 4.21
CA LEU A 84 6.08 -1.29 4.37
C LEU A 84 6.43 -0.98 5.84
N GLN A 85 5.50 -0.42 6.61
CA GLN A 85 5.66 -0.19 8.05
C GLN A 85 5.57 -1.49 8.84
N ASP A 86 4.64 -2.38 8.49
CA ASP A 86 4.48 -3.69 9.13
C ASP A 86 5.74 -4.56 8.96
N TYR A 87 6.42 -4.47 7.81
CA TYR A 87 7.73 -5.10 7.56
C TYR A 87 8.92 -4.27 8.07
N GLU A 88 8.66 -3.15 8.76
CA GLU A 88 9.66 -2.23 9.31
C GLU A 88 10.67 -1.70 8.27
N LEU A 89 10.28 -1.68 6.99
CA LEU A 89 11.08 -1.15 5.88
C LEU A 89 11.06 0.37 5.87
N ILE A 90 9.96 0.95 6.36
CA ILE A 90 9.84 2.39 6.59
C ILE A 90 9.24 2.63 7.98
N GLN A 91 9.53 3.79 8.56
CA GLN A 91 8.99 4.23 9.84
C GLN A 91 8.53 5.68 9.75
N PRO A 92 7.46 6.08 10.44
CA PRO A 92 7.15 7.49 10.61
C PRO A 92 8.31 8.18 11.34
N LEU A 93 8.73 9.34 10.84
CA LEU A 93 9.58 10.24 11.60
C LEU A 93 8.80 10.78 12.81
N PRO A 94 9.50 11.11 13.91
CA PRO A 94 8.88 11.78 15.05
C PRO A 94 8.09 13.00 14.57
N GLU A 95 7.00 13.35 15.27
CA GLU A 95 6.19 14.53 14.92
C GLU A 95 6.95 15.85 15.05
N VAL A 96 8.14 15.82 15.64
CA VAL A 96 9.03 16.95 15.84
C VAL A 96 10.35 16.78 15.08
N ASP A 97 10.89 17.88 14.60
CA ASP A 97 12.22 17.92 14.00
C ASP A 97 13.34 17.80 15.06
N ALA A 98 14.60 17.82 14.63
CA ALA A 98 15.76 17.72 15.51
C ALA A 98 15.85 18.85 16.57
N ASN A 99 15.08 19.93 16.41
CA ASN A 99 15.02 21.08 17.31
C ASN A 99 13.74 21.10 18.17
N GLY A 100 12.94 20.02 18.14
CA GLY A 100 11.69 19.93 18.87
C GLY A 100 10.52 20.69 18.24
N GLN A 101 10.66 21.20 17.01
CA GLN A 101 9.57 21.90 16.33
C GLN A 101 8.65 20.91 15.61
N PRO A 102 7.31 21.05 15.68
CA PRO A 102 6.40 20.17 14.99
C PRO A 102 6.61 20.21 13.47
N PHE A 103 6.72 19.05 12.83
CA PHE A 103 6.54 18.97 11.38
C PHE A 103 5.13 19.47 11.08
N THR A 104 5.03 20.62 10.41
CA THR A 104 3.74 21.30 10.18
C THR A 104 2.66 20.29 9.73
N LYS A 105 1.54 20.25 10.46
CA LYS A 105 0.42 19.28 10.34
C LYS A 105 -0.15 19.07 8.92
N LYS A 106 0.24 19.89 7.94
CA LYS A 106 -0.31 19.91 6.57
C LYS A 106 0.23 18.80 5.65
N LYS A 107 1.31 18.07 6.00
CA LYS A 107 1.97 17.13 5.05
C LYS A 107 1.99 15.65 5.46
N GLY A 108 1.39 15.29 6.60
CA GLY A 108 1.50 13.93 7.16
C GLY A 108 2.92 13.64 7.70
N PRO A 109 3.13 12.56 8.46
CA PRO A 109 4.44 12.25 9.00
C PRO A 109 5.41 11.98 7.84
N LEU A 110 6.60 12.60 7.90
CA LEU A 110 7.69 12.21 7.01
C LEU A 110 8.00 10.73 7.25
N LEU A 111 8.45 10.01 6.23
CA LEU A 111 8.73 8.58 6.33
C LEU A 111 10.24 8.39 6.23
N LYS A 112 10.84 7.77 7.25
CA LYS A 112 12.24 7.36 7.25
C LYS A 112 12.33 5.94 6.72
N ILE A 113 13.22 5.71 5.76
CA ILE A 113 13.46 4.39 5.20
C ILE A 113 14.54 3.68 6.03
N ASN A 114 14.25 2.44 6.43
CA ASN A 114 15.23 1.57 7.05
C ASN A 114 16.04 0.85 5.96
N ILE A 115 17.11 1.48 5.51
CA ILE A 115 17.85 1.02 4.31
C ILE A 115 18.48 -0.35 4.51
N ARG A 116 18.93 -0.68 5.74
CA ARG A 116 19.47 -2.02 6.03
C ARG A 116 18.40 -3.10 5.84
N LYS A 117 17.20 -2.89 6.39
CA LYS A 117 16.09 -3.82 6.23
C LYS A 117 15.58 -3.84 4.79
N LEU A 118 15.44 -2.68 4.16
CA LEU A 118 14.99 -2.56 2.77
C LEU A 118 15.90 -3.34 1.83
N GLN A 119 17.22 -3.18 1.91
CA GLN A 119 18.17 -3.90 1.06
C GLN A 119 18.21 -5.40 1.34
N ALA A 120 18.03 -5.81 2.61
CA ALA A 120 17.98 -7.22 3.00
C ALA A 120 16.63 -7.91 2.69
N TYR A 121 15.56 -7.15 2.44
CA TYR A 121 14.23 -7.69 2.22
C TYR A 121 14.15 -8.48 0.91
N LYS A 122 13.64 -9.71 0.95
CA LYS A 122 13.46 -10.56 -0.23
C LYS A 122 12.01 -10.49 -0.71
N THR A 123 11.83 -10.12 -1.99
CA THR A 123 10.55 -9.88 -2.66
C THR A 123 10.10 -11.02 -3.56
#